data_AF-A0A256ZMT7-F1
#
_entry.id   AF-A0A256ZMT7-F1
#
_cell.length_a   1.000
_cell.length_b   1.000
_cell.length_c   1.000
_cell.angle_alpha   90.00
_cell.angle_beta   90.00
_cell.angle_gamma   90.00
#
_symmetry.space_group_name_H-M   'P 1'
#
loop_
_entity.id
_entity.type
_entity.pdbx_description
1 polymer ?
#
loop_
_entity_poly.entity_id
_entity_poly.type
_entity_poly.pdbx_seq_one_letter_code
_entity_poly.pdbx_strand_id
1 'polypeptide(L)'
;MIYMDIVTVTLTVVPMILLIAVPGFMLSLALFPSREEIDVMERAGVTLVLGLMPQFLLYFTDKNLYIPINSITSYGAVLLVSLTGLGIWFYRKR
;
A
#
# COMPACT_ATOMS: atom_id res chain seq x y z
N MET A 1 14.54 30.26 -0.12
CA MET A 1 15.18 29.09 -0.74
C MET A 1 14.91 27.84 0.09
N ILE A 2 15.43 27.74 1.33
CA ILE A 2 15.24 26.58 2.24
C ILE A 2 13.77 26.16 2.45
N TYR A 3 12.85 27.11 2.63
CA TYR A 3 11.42 26.80 2.80
C TYR A 3 10.80 26.11 1.58
N MET A 4 11.23 26.48 0.37
CA MET A 4 10.69 25.90 -0.87
C MET A 4 11.14 24.44 -1.03
N ASP A 5 12.35 24.12 -0.56
CA ASP A 5 12.89 22.76 -0.56
C ASP A 5 12.16 21.87 0.45
N ILE A 6 11.92 22.36 1.68
CA ILE A 6 11.19 21.61 2.71
C ILE A 6 9.76 21.31 2.28
N VAL A 7 9.06 22.30 1.68
CA VAL A 7 7.70 22.11 1.16
C VAL A 7 7.68 21.09 0.04
N THR A 8 8.63 21.15 -0.90
CA THR A 8 8.70 20.20 -2.03
C THR A 8 8.99 18.78 -1.56
N VAL A 9 9.93 18.62 -0.63
CA VAL A 9 10.24 17.33 -0.01
C VAL A 9 9.01 16.77 0.70
N THR A 10 8.32 17.60 1.49
CA THR A 10 7.11 17.15 2.22
C THR A 10 6.00 16.72 1.27
N LEU A 11 5.73 17.52 0.23
CA LEU A 11 4.69 17.24 -0.77
C LEU A 11 4.98 16.00 -1.62
N THR A 12 6.25 15.56 -1.70
CA THR A 12 6.63 14.37 -2.48
C THR A 12 6.70 13.13 -1.58
N VAL A 13 7.38 13.24 -0.44
CA VAL A 13 7.67 12.11 0.45
C VAL A 13 6.40 11.64 1.16
N VAL A 14 5.55 12.54 1.66
CA VAL A 14 4.35 12.15 2.40
C VAL A 14 3.39 11.33 1.53
N PRO A 15 3.04 11.75 0.29
CA PRO A 15 2.23 10.92 -0.59
C PRO A 15 2.89 9.57 -0.93
N MET A 16 4.20 9.54 -1.15
CA MET A 16 4.91 8.28 -1.40
C MET A 16 4.80 7.30 -0.23
N ILE A 17 4.96 7.79 1.00
CA ILE A 17 4.77 6.97 2.21
C ILE A 17 3.33 6.46 2.27
N LEU A 18 2.33 7.31 2.03
CA LEU A 18 0.93 6.91 2.06
C LEU A 18 0.60 5.85 0.99
N LEU A 19 1.17 5.97 -0.22
CA LEU A 19 0.97 5.01 -1.30
C LEU A 19 1.47 3.60 -0.96
N ILE A 20 2.44 3.49 -0.05
CA ILE A 20 2.97 2.19 0.42
C ILE A 20 2.25 1.77 1.72
N ALA A 21 2.16 2.67 2.69
CA ALA A 21 1.66 2.37 4.03
C ALA A 21 0.18 1.98 4.02
N VAL A 22 -0.66 2.66 3.22
CA VAL A 22 -2.11 2.39 3.18
C VAL A 22 -2.41 0.97 2.68
N PRO A 23 -2.01 0.54 1.46
CA PRO A 23 -2.28 -0.82 0.99
C PRO A 23 -1.63 -1.87 1.88
N GLY A 24 -0.40 -1.61 2.35
CA GLY A 24 0.32 -2.52 3.23
C GLY A 24 -0.39 -2.74 4.56
N PHE A 25 -0.95 -1.68 5.15
CA PHE A 25 -1.69 -1.77 6.41
C PHE A 25 -3.02 -2.50 6.22
N MET A 26 -3.74 -2.23 5.13
CA MET A 26 -5.00 -2.93 4.84
C MET A 26 -4.77 -4.43 4.59
N LEU A 27 -3.68 -4.80 3.91
CA LEU A 27 -3.29 -6.20 3.76
C LEU A 27 -2.80 -6.82 5.08
N SER A 28 -2.08 -6.07 5.93
CA SER A 28 -1.65 -6.60 7.23
C SER A 28 -2.84 -6.85 8.15
N LEU A 29 -3.89 -6.03 8.09
CA LEU A 29 -5.18 -6.31 8.73
C LEU A 29 -5.86 -7.55 8.14
N ALA A 30 -5.83 -7.71 6.81
CA ALA A 30 -6.40 -8.88 6.14
C ALA A 30 -5.77 -10.20 6.59
N LEU A 31 -4.44 -10.21 6.78
CA LEU A 31 -3.67 -11.38 7.20
C LEU A 31 -3.70 -11.61 8.71
N PHE A 32 -3.58 -10.53 9.49
CA PHE A 32 -3.52 -10.55 10.95
C PHE A 32 -4.60 -9.62 11.54
N PRO A 33 -5.88 -10.06 11.59
CA PRO A 33 -7.01 -9.23 11.98
C PRO A 33 -6.98 -8.81 13.45
N SER A 34 -6.45 -9.64 14.36
CA SER A 34 -6.30 -9.31 15.78
C SER A 34 -4.94 -8.68 16.09
N ARG A 35 -4.90 -7.83 17.12
CA ARG A 35 -3.65 -7.26 17.68
C ARG A 35 -2.85 -8.27 18.51
N GLU A 36 -3.47 -9.39 18.86
CA GLU A 36 -2.82 -10.48 19.61
C GLU A 36 -1.99 -11.39 18.70
N GLU A 37 -2.20 -11.33 17.37
CA GLU A 37 -1.50 -12.18 16.40
C GLU A 37 -0.09 -11.69 16.10
N ILE A 38 0.13 -10.37 16.11
CA ILE A 38 1.43 -9.73 15.86
C ILE A 38 1.54 -8.42 16.65
N ASP A 39 2.74 -8.12 17.14
CA ASP A 39 3.05 -6.86 17.80
C ASP A 39 3.00 -5.67 16.82
N VAL A 40 2.92 -4.45 17.35
CA VAL A 40 2.95 -3.19 16.61
C VAL A 40 4.21 -3.08 15.73
N MET A 41 5.38 -3.48 16.24
CA MET A 41 6.63 -3.42 15.46
C MET A 41 6.63 -4.41 14.31
N GLU A 42 6.13 -5.62 14.53
CA GLU A 42 5.97 -6.64 13.50
C GLU A 42 4.96 -6.17 12.44
N ARG A 43 3.84 -5.59 12.87
CA ARG A 43 2.83 -5.03 11.97
C ARG A 43 3.37 -3.91 11.12
N ALA A 44 4.24 -3.06 11.66
CA ALA A 44 4.92 -2.02 10.88
C ALA A 44 5.83 -2.64 9.80
N GLY A 45 6.61 -3.66 10.15
CA GLY A 45 7.45 -4.40 9.19
C GLY A 45 6.63 -5.07 8.08
N VAL A 46 5.58 -5.81 8.45
CA VAL A 46 4.66 -6.46 7.50
C VAL A 46 3.97 -5.44 6.61
N THR A 47 3.53 -4.31 7.17
CA THR A 47 2.91 -3.21 6.42
C THR A 47 3.86 -2.67 5.34
N LEU A 48 5.15 -2.48 5.65
CA LEU A 48 6.10 -2.01 4.65
C LEU A 48 6.29 -3.02 3.51
N VAL A 49 6.42 -4.31 3.83
CA VAL A 49 6.61 -5.36 2.81
C VAL A 49 5.36 -5.51 1.95
N LEU A 50 4.17 -5.61 2.56
CA LEU A 50 2.91 -5.72 1.85
C LEU A 50 2.54 -4.44 1.10
N GLY A 51 3.04 -3.30 1.53
CA GLY A 51 2.85 -2.02 0.86
C GLY A 51 3.44 -1.96 -0.54
N LEU A 52 4.37 -2.86 -0.88
CA LEU A 52 4.94 -2.99 -2.22
C LEU A 52 4.09 -3.85 -3.17
N MET A 53 3.04 -4.50 -2.67
CA MET A 53 2.16 -5.36 -3.49
C MET A 53 1.54 -4.65 -4.71
N PRO A 54 1.07 -3.38 -4.63
CA PRO A 54 0.61 -2.66 -5.82
C PRO A 54 1.68 -2.56 -6.91
N GLN A 55 2.94 -2.32 -6.55
CA GLN A 55 4.06 -2.24 -7.51
C GLN A 55 4.33 -3.60 -8.17
N PHE A 56 4.31 -4.69 -7.40
CA PHE A 56 4.46 -6.03 -7.97
C PHE A 56 3.31 -6.37 -8.92
N LEU A 57 2.08 -6.01 -8.56
CA LEU A 57 0.91 -6.21 -9.40
C LEU A 57 1.00 -5.39 -10.69
N LEU A 58 1.38 -4.11 -10.61
CA LEU A 58 1.58 -3.26 -11.79
C LEU A 58 2.63 -3.83 -12.72
N TYR A 59 3.79 -4.21 -12.19
CA TYR A 59 4.86 -4.83 -12.98
C TYR A 59 4.41 -6.12 -13.64
N PHE A 60 3.69 -6.97 -12.91
CA PHE A 60 3.12 -8.20 -13.46
C PHE A 60 2.14 -7.92 -14.61
N THR A 61 1.23 -6.95 -14.43
CA THR A 61 0.23 -6.59 -15.45
C THR A 61 0.87 -5.93 -16.69
N ASP A 62 1.93 -5.16 -16.50
CA ASP A 62 2.71 -4.58 -17.61
C ASP A 62 3.38 -5.68 -18.45
N LYS A 63 4.04 -6.63 -17.79
CA LYS A 63 4.82 -7.68 -18.47
C LYS A 63 3.98 -8.80 -19.08
N ASN A 64 2.85 -9.14 -18.46
CA ASN A 64 2.06 -10.30 -18.88
C ASN A 64 0.77 -9.91 -19.62
N LEU A 65 0.21 -8.72 -19.35
CA LEU A 65 -1.06 -8.26 -19.93
C LEU A 65 -0.90 -7.01 -20.79
N TYR A 66 0.34 -6.49 -20.93
CA TYR A 66 0.66 -5.28 -21.69
C TYR A 66 -0.14 -4.04 -21.25
N ILE A 67 -0.53 -3.99 -19.98
CA ILE A 67 -1.23 -2.84 -19.40
C ILE A 67 -0.17 -1.79 -19.01
N PRO A 68 -0.18 -0.59 -19.61
CA PRO A 68 0.86 0.41 -19.36
C PRO A 68 0.80 0.95 -17.93
N ILE A 69 1.98 1.10 -17.31
CA ILE A 69 2.13 1.75 -16.02
C ILE A 69 2.02 3.27 -16.22
N ASN A 70 0.91 3.84 -15.75
CA ASN A 70 0.64 5.27 -15.74
C ASN A 70 -0.07 5.64 -14.43
N SER A 71 -0.40 6.92 -14.25
CA SER A 71 -1.03 7.40 -13.00
C SER A 71 -2.36 6.69 -12.71
N ILE A 72 -3.18 6.44 -13.73
CA ILE A 72 -4.50 5.81 -13.57
C ILE A 72 -4.34 4.36 -13.13
N THR A 73 -3.51 3.57 -13.82
CA THR A 73 -3.29 2.17 -13.46
C THR A 73 -2.62 2.06 -12.10
N SER A 74 -1.69 2.97 -11.78
CA SER A 74 -1.02 3.01 -10.49
C SER A 74 -1.97 3.27 -9.32
N TYR A 75 -2.78 4.34 -9.40
CA TYR A 75 -3.78 4.61 -8.36
C TYR A 75 -4.86 3.52 -8.30
N GLY A 76 -5.24 2.96 -9.46
CA GLY A 76 -6.15 1.82 -9.55
C GLY A 76 -5.62 0.59 -8.81
N ALA A 77 -4.35 0.24 -8.99
CA ALA A 77 -3.72 -0.89 -8.29
C ALA A 77 -3.67 -0.67 -6.78
N VAL A 78 -3.29 0.53 -6.32
CA VAL A 78 -3.28 0.88 -4.89
C VAL A 78 -4.68 0.76 -4.28
N LEU A 79 -5.71 1.31 -4.95
CA LEU A 79 -7.09 1.21 -4.51
C LEU A 79 -7.58 -0.25 -4.48
N LEU A 80 -7.32 -1.00 -5.55
CA LEU A 80 -7.74 -2.40 -5.67
C LEU A 80 -7.13 -3.25 -4.55
N VAL A 81 -5.83 -3.12 -4.31
CA VAL A 81 -5.13 -3.86 -3.24
C VAL A 81 -5.66 -3.46 -1.87
N SER A 82 -5.82 -2.15 -1.62
CA SER A 82 -6.32 -1.65 -0.34
C SER A 82 -7.75 -2.13 -0.05
N LEU A 83 -8.65 -2.03 -1.02
CA LEU A 83 -10.04 -2.47 -0.89
C LEU A 83 -10.14 -3.98 -0.73
N THR A 84 -9.30 -4.75 -1.43
CA THR A 84 -9.25 -6.22 -1.28
C THR A 84 -8.79 -6.61 0.12
N GLY A 85 -7.72 -6.00 0.63
CA GLY A 85 -7.25 -6.24 1.99
C GLY A 85 -8.32 -5.88 3.03
N LEU A 86 -8.93 -4.70 2.89
CA LEU A 86 -10.01 -4.26 3.78
C LEU A 86 -11.24 -5.19 3.73
N GLY A 87 -11.64 -5.61 2.53
CA GLY A 87 -12.77 -6.52 2.33
C GLY A 87 -12.52 -7.89 2.97
N ILE A 88 -11.32 -8.46 2.81
CA ILE A 88 -10.92 -9.72 3.46
C ILE A 88 -10.91 -9.55 4.98
N TRP A 89 -10.39 -8.44 5.50
CA TRP A 89 -10.39 -8.16 6.93
C TRP A 89 -11.82 -8.13 7.49
N PHE A 90 -12.74 -7.42 6.85
CA PHE A 90 -14.16 -7.38 7.27
C PHE A 90 -14.80 -8.77 7.23
N TYR A 91 -14.48 -9.57 6.22
CA TYR A 91 -14.99 -10.94 6.12
C TYR A 91 -14.46 -11.84 7.24
N ARG A 92 -13.18 -11.74 7.59
CA ARG A 92 -12.55 -12.56 8.64
C ARG A 92 -12.85 -12.10 10.06
N LYS A 93 -13.21 -10.82 10.23
CA LYS A 93 -13.57 -10.24 11.54
C LYS A 93 -15.00 -10.61 11.96
N ARG A 94 -15.86 -10.97 11.01
CA ARG A 94 -17.22 -11.45 11.26
C ARG A 94 -17.21 -12.88 11.79
#